data_AF-A0A919S1D5-F1
#
_entry.id   AF-A0A919S1D5-F1
#
_cell.length_a   1.000
_cell.length_b   1.000
_cell.length_c   1.000
_cell.angle_alpha   90.00
_cell.angle_beta   90.00
_cell.angle_gamma   90.00
#
_symmetry.space_group_name_H-M   'P 1'
#
loop_
_entity.id
_entity.type
_entity.pdbx_description
1 polymer ?
#
loop_
_entity_poly.entity_id
_entity_poly.type
_entity_poly.pdbx_seq_one_letter_code
_entity_poly.pdbx_strand_id
1 'polypeptide(L)'
;MFNEKSNILKKVFLPKDTGSHLCSNLEWWYCFAFLDGNAGSKYAVVISFFNVGYIPFLKGRYLIFSLINLKDNSRKNFSFLNKNLVCNLNSMFIPYYLLHCTLNKKLWRIYQDYIKLNISPDQLMEPTLIEKDPTRLIYRENSLEFIDEKSGQFNVHIKEQGLDINLIFTPTKPAALIGGDGKPDELYYYSFTNNEVHGSIVKNNLEENVSGSGWFDHQWGFSKGLIIKTGWNWFGLQLDDGRELVINEFRSIKTGKTFSPLANLIEKDGSLKFTTNVCIKPRSFWKSPDTGVVYPQNWSILIPEFSMNVKISPNFPEQEMPVVFPLQAIWEGACSVSVREALPNNSIKLTRGKGFMELVGYANFKCKTTE
;
A
#
# COMPACT_ATOMS: atom_id res chain seq x y z
N MET A 1 34.78 -27.37 -12.96
CA MET A 1 34.10 -27.41 -11.65
C MET A 1 33.86 -25.98 -11.20
N PHE A 2 32.83 -25.33 -11.74
CA PHE A 2 32.35 -24.06 -11.22
C PHE A 2 31.37 -24.40 -10.10
N ASN A 3 31.74 -23.99 -8.89
CA ASN A 3 30.97 -24.20 -7.67
C ASN A 3 29.51 -23.75 -7.87
N GLU A 4 28.61 -24.72 -7.75
CA GLU A 4 27.23 -24.51 -7.34
C GLU A 4 27.25 -23.76 -6.00
N LYS A 5 27.29 -22.42 -6.05
CA LYS A 5 26.88 -21.63 -4.90
C LYS A 5 25.40 -21.88 -4.72
N SER A 6 25.10 -22.75 -3.76
CA SER A 6 23.80 -22.96 -3.17
C SER A 6 22.94 -21.69 -3.24
N ASN A 7 21.92 -21.72 -4.09
CA ASN A 7 20.78 -20.81 -4.01
C ASN A 7 20.06 -21.13 -2.69
N ILE A 8 20.62 -20.66 -1.57
CA ILE A 8 19.84 -20.47 -0.36
C ILE A 8 18.95 -19.27 -0.68
N LEU A 9 17.80 -19.54 -1.30
CA LEU A 9 16.68 -18.60 -1.35
C LEU A 9 16.45 -18.17 0.10
N LYS A 10 16.85 -16.94 0.44
CA LYS A 10 16.60 -16.39 1.76
C LYS A 10 15.09 -16.24 1.88
N LYS A 11 14.44 -17.14 2.61
CA LYS A 11 13.03 -17.03 2.94
C LYS A 11 12.83 -15.90 3.94
N VAL A 12 11.63 -15.32 3.96
CA VAL A 12 11.18 -14.42 5.02
C VAL A 12 11.29 -15.15 6.37
N PHE A 13 11.89 -14.51 7.36
CA PHE A 13 12.16 -15.07 8.68
C PHE A 13 11.71 -14.10 9.79
N LEU A 14 10.54 -14.37 10.36
CA LEU A 14 9.99 -13.62 11.49
C LEU A 14 10.51 -14.19 12.83
N PRO A 15 10.75 -13.36 13.85
CA PRO A 15 10.51 -11.90 13.90
C PRO A 15 11.56 -11.05 13.17
N LYS A 16 12.73 -11.57 12.81
CA LYS A 16 13.87 -10.76 12.31
C LYS A 16 13.56 -9.82 11.12
N ASP A 17 12.64 -10.24 10.25
CA ASP A 17 12.23 -9.50 9.06
C ASP A 17 11.00 -8.59 9.30
N THR A 18 10.60 -8.35 10.56
CA THR A 18 9.77 -7.17 10.92
C THR A 18 10.56 -5.89 10.71
N GLY A 19 11.85 -5.91 11.04
CA GLY A 19 12.74 -4.76 11.00
C GLY A 19 13.27 -4.40 9.63
N SER A 20 13.95 -3.26 9.54
CA SER A 20 14.43 -2.73 8.27
C SER A 20 15.54 -3.56 7.60
N HIS A 21 15.62 -3.42 6.27
CA HIS A 21 16.54 -4.13 5.40
C HIS A 21 17.49 -3.16 4.69
N LEU A 22 18.73 -3.08 5.21
CA LEU A 22 19.75 -2.15 4.71
C LEU A 22 20.02 -2.27 3.20
N CYS A 23 20.06 -3.50 2.67
CA CYS A 23 20.35 -3.76 1.26
C CYS A 23 19.18 -3.50 0.30
N SER A 24 17.97 -3.27 0.82
CA SER A 24 16.80 -2.95 0.01
C SER A 24 16.85 -1.49 -0.43
N ASN A 25 16.61 -1.19 -1.70
CA ASN A 25 16.49 0.21 -2.14
C ASN A 25 15.06 0.74 -2.02
N LEU A 26 14.10 -0.15 -1.83
CA LEU A 26 12.69 0.14 -1.63
C LEU A 26 12.18 -0.82 -0.54
N GLU A 27 11.54 -0.24 0.46
CA GLU A 27 10.98 -0.95 1.59
C GLU A 27 9.83 -0.14 2.17
N TRP A 28 8.75 -0.82 2.57
CA TRP A 28 7.61 -0.16 3.18
C TRP A 28 6.80 -1.06 4.12
N TRP A 29 6.29 -0.42 5.17
CA TRP A 29 5.31 -0.96 6.10
C TRP A 29 3.98 -0.31 5.82
N TYR A 30 3.00 -1.11 5.43
CA TYR A 30 1.69 -0.68 5.01
C TYR A 30 0.64 -1.31 5.93
N CYS A 31 -0.31 -0.53 6.41
CA CYS A 31 -1.45 -1.08 7.11
C CYS A 31 -2.73 -0.32 6.76
N PHE A 32 -3.86 -1.03 6.82
CA PHE A 32 -5.17 -0.41 6.81
C PHE A 32 -6.06 -1.03 7.89
N ALA A 33 -7.08 -0.29 8.32
CA ALA A 33 -8.10 -0.81 9.21
C ALA A 33 -9.48 -0.25 8.88
N PHE A 34 -10.50 -1.05 9.16
CA PHE A 34 -11.90 -0.66 9.20
C PHE A 34 -12.34 -0.62 10.66
N LEU A 35 -12.84 0.53 11.10
CA LEU A 35 -13.04 0.84 12.50
C LEU A 35 -14.47 1.31 12.75
N ASP A 36 -15.11 0.75 13.77
CA ASP A 36 -16.36 1.22 14.34
C ASP A 36 -16.04 1.95 15.65
N GLY A 37 -16.47 3.21 15.72
CA GLY A 37 -16.31 4.05 16.90
C GLY A 37 -17.52 3.98 17.84
N ASN A 38 -17.28 4.14 19.13
CA ASN A 38 -18.33 4.05 20.15
C ASN A 38 -19.31 5.25 20.15
N ALA A 39 -18.98 6.37 19.51
CA ALA A 39 -19.90 7.46 19.21
C ALA A 39 -20.67 7.23 17.89
N GLY A 40 -20.47 6.06 17.27
CA GLY A 40 -21.16 5.60 16.07
C GLY A 40 -20.44 5.98 14.78
N SER A 41 -19.22 6.53 14.81
CA SER A 41 -18.47 6.78 13.58
C SER A 41 -18.05 5.48 12.90
N LYS A 42 -17.85 5.52 11.57
CA LYS A 42 -17.28 4.42 10.79
C LYS A 42 -16.12 4.93 9.99
N TYR A 43 -14.92 4.44 10.28
CA TYR A 43 -13.70 4.88 9.63
C TYR A 43 -13.07 3.76 8.80
N ALA A 44 -12.38 4.16 7.75
CA ALA A 44 -11.28 3.39 7.19
C ALA A 44 -10.01 4.22 7.30
N VAL A 45 -8.92 3.60 7.73
CA VAL A 45 -7.59 4.23 7.78
C VAL A 45 -6.65 3.44 6.91
N VAL A 46 -5.73 4.11 6.24
CA VAL A 46 -4.60 3.50 5.54
C VAL A 46 -3.36 4.33 5.78
N ILE A 47 -2.25 3.66 6.09
CA ILE A 47 -1.02 4.28 6.58
C ILE A 47 0.16 3.51 5.99
N SER A 48 1.10 4.23 5.40
CA SER A 48 2.29 3.65 4.76
C SER A 48 3.55 4.41 5.12
N PHE A 49 4.50 3.71 5.74
CA PHE A 49 5.85 4.20 6.03
C PHE A 49 6.81 3.62 5.00
N PHE A 50 7.53 4.46 4.27
CA PHE A 50 8.51 4.02 3.28
C PHE A 50 9.93 4.39 3.70
N ASN A 51 10.85 3.52 3.30
CA ASN A 51 12.29 3.65 3.39
C ASN A 51 12.87 3.46 1.99
N VAL A 52 13.31 4.56 1.36
CA VAL A 52 13.58 4.58 -0.08
C VAL A 52 14.95 5.17 -0.40
N GLY A 53 15.79 4.45 -1.14
CA GLY A 53 17.05 4.97 -1.65
C GLY A 53 18.13 3.90 -1.78
N TYR A 54 19.07 4.13 -2.69
CA TYR A 54 20.15 3.18 -2.97
C TYR A 54 21.27 3.21 -1.93
N ILE A 55 21.52 4.36 -1.29
CA ILE A 55 22.62 4.56 -0.34
C ILE A 55 22.04 4.49 1.08
N PRO A 56 22.44 3.52 1.93
CA PRO A 56 21.80 3.27 3.22
C PRO A 56 21.64 4.48 4.14
N PHE A 57 22.66 5.32 4.26
CA PHE A 57 22.64 6.50 5.13
C PHE A 57 22.00 7.75 4.48
N LEU A 58 21.68 7.70 3.19
CA LEU A 58 20.97 8.76 2.46
C LEU A 58 19.57 8.32 2.03
N LYS A 59 19.04 7.22 2.60
CA LYS A 59 17.67 6.81 2.32
C LYS A 59 16.70 7.91 2.75
N GLY A 60 15.77 8.20 1.85
CA GLY A 60 14.61 9.02 2.08
C GLY A 60 13.58 8.29 2.93
N ARG A 61 12.83 9.07 3.71
CA ARG A 61 11.68 8.62 4.49
C ARG A 61 10.44 9.27 3.91
N TYR A 62 9.38 8.48 3.77
CA TYR A 62 8.10 8.94 3.27
C TYR A 62 6.98 8.36 4.14
N LEU A 63 6.04 9.18 4.56
CA LEU A 63 4.82 8.76 5.23
C LEU A 63 3.63 9.30 4.44
N ILE A 64 2.73 8.41 4.06
CA ILE A 64 1.41 8.77 3.55
C ILE A 64 0.37 8.12 4.42
N PHE A 65 -0.71 8.85 4.68
CA PHE A 65 -1.87 8.24 5.30
C PHE A 65 -3.16 8.94 4.89
N SER A 66 -4.25 8.19 4.95
CA SER A 66 -5.59 8.71 4.74
C SER A 66 -6.53 8.25 5.83
N LEU A 67 -7.32 9.19 6.37
CA LEU A 67 -8.49 8.90 7.20
C LEU A 67 -9.74 9.09 6.36
N ILE A 68 -10.52 8.03 6.20
CA ILE A 68 -11.76 7.98 5.43
C ILE A 68 -12.93 7.83 6.40
N ASN A 69 -13.95 8.66 6.28
CA ASN A 69 -15.23 8.49 6.97
C ASN A 69 -16.22 7.83 6.03
N LEU A 70 -16.62 6.60 6.37
CA LEU A 70 -17.47 5.76 5.54
C LEU A 70 -18.96 6.14 5.62
N LYS A 71 -19.36 7.01 6.56
CA LYS A 71 -20.76 7.46 6.66
C LYS A 71 -21.06 8.63 5.73
N ASP A 72 -20.14 9.59 5.64
CA ASP A 72 -20.31 10.81 4.85
C ASP A 72 -19.51 10.79 3.53
N ASN A 73 -18.77 9.70 3.27
CA ASN A 73 -17.92 9.53 2.09
C ASN A 73 -16.85 10.63 1.95
N SER A 74 -16.32 11.11 3.07
CA SER A 74 -15.22 12.08 3.10
C SER A 74 -13.89 11.41 3.39
N ARG A 75 -12.79 12.07 2.97
CA ARG A 75 -11.43 11.64 3.25
C ARG A 75 -10.54 12.83 3.61
N LYS A 76 -9.49 12.57 4.39
CA LYS A 76 -8.40 13.51 4.63
C LYS A 76 -7.07 12.78 4.43
N ASN A 77 -6.28 13.28 3.50
CA ASN A 77 -5.03 12.67 3.09
C ASN A 77 -3.84 13.51 3.57
N PHE A 78 -2.74 12.85 3.86
CA PHE A 78 -1.52 13.49 4.30
C PHE A 78 -0.32 12.80 3.66
N SER A 79 0.71 13.60 3.38
CA SER A 79 1.93 13.17 2.72
C SER A 79 3.10 13.92 3.33
N PHE A 80 4.09 13.18 3.83
CA PHE A 80 5.23 13.71 4.55
C PHE A 80 6.51 13.07 4.07
N LEU A 81 7.53 13.88 3.83
CA LEU A 81 8.83 13.41 3.38
C LEU A 81 9.96 14.08 4.16
N ASN A 82 11.06 13.36 4.30
CA ASN A 82 12.26 13.89 4.97
C ASN A 82 13.19 14.60 3.96
N LYS A 83 14.21 15.30 4.48
CA LYS A 83 15.12 16.07 3.62
C LYS A 83 15.91 15.18 2.66
N ASN A 84 16.29 13.97 3.08
CA ASN A 84 17.00 13.03 2.21
C ASN A 84 16.16 12.65 0.99
N LEU A 85 14.84 12.45 1.15
CA LEU A 85 13.97 12.14 0.02
C LEU A 85 13.88 13.32 -0.95
N VAL A 86 13.76 14.56 -0.45
CA VAL A 86 13.84 15.77 -1.31
C VAL A 86 15.15 15.80 -2.08
N CYS A 87 16.28 15.57 -1.40
CA CYS A 87 17.59 15.58 -2.03
C CYS A 87 17.71 14.50 -3.11
N ASN A 88 17.22 13.28 -2.86
CA ASN A 88 17.21 12.20 -3.85
C ASN A 88 16.35 12.54 -5.06
N LEU A 89 15.18 13.17 -4.85
CA LEU A 89 14.31 13.65 -5.92
C LEU A 89 14.98 14.74 -6.76
N ASN A 90 15.62 15.72 -6.12
CA ASN A 90 16.28 16.82 -6.79
C ASN A 90 17.58 16.44 -7.50
N SER A 91 18.37 15.51 -6.94
CA SER A 91 19.70 15.19 -7.49
C SER A 91 19.66 14.13 -8.58
N MET A 92 18.71 13.19 -8.52
CA MET A 92 18.69 12.03 -9.39
C MET A 92 17.39 11.92 -10.20
N PHE A 93 16.24 11.94 -9.54
CA PHE A 93 14.99 11.56 -10.18
C PHE A 93 14.42 12.66 -11.08
N ILE A 94 14.19 13.87 -10.58
CA ILE A 94 13.64 14.96 -11.38
C ILE A 94 14.55 15.32 -12.57
N PRO A 95 15.90 15.42 -12.41
CA PRO A 95 16.80 15.62 -13.55
C PRO A 95 16.69 14.53 -14.62
N TYR A 96 16.55 13.26 -14.23
CA TYR A 96 16.32 12.16 -15.19
C TYR A 96 15.04 12.40 -16.03
N TYR A 97 13.94 12.79 -15.40
CA TYR A 97 12.72 13.13 -16.14
C TYR A 97 12.89 14.39 -16.98
N LEU A 98 13.61 15.42 -16.50
CA LEU A 98 13.87 16.64 -17.26
C LEU A 98 14.66 16.36 -18.54
N LEU A 99 15.65 15.46 -18.50
CA LEU A 99 16.41 15.04 -19.68
C LEU A 99 15.52 14.37 -20.75
N HIS A 100 14.51 13.61 -20.33
CA HIS A 100 13.57 12.96 -21.25
C HIS A 100 12.38 13.85 -21.65
N CYS A 101 12.18 14.98 -20.97
CA CYS A 101 11.02 15.85 -21.08
C CYS A 101 11.38 17.35 -21.02
N THR A 102 12.44 17.74 -21.72
CA THR A 102 13.11 19.04 -21.55
C THR A 102 12.20 20.26 -21.74
N LEU A 103 11.17 20.16 -22.59
CA LEU A 103 10.26 21.27 -22.89
C LEU A 103 9.03 21.34 -21.96
N ASN A 104 8.90 20.43 -20.98
CA ASN A 104 7.71 20.39 -20.14
C ASN A 104 7.75 21.42 -19.00
N LYS A 105 7.00 22.51 -19.16
CA LYS A 105 6.90 23.60 -18.16
C LYS A 105 6.39 23.13 -16.79
N LYS A 106 5.51 22.12 -16.71
CA LYS A 106 5.01 21.59 -15.43
C LYS A 106 6.14 20.92 -14.65
N LEU A 107 6.97 20.12 -15.32
CA LEU A 107 8.10 19.44 -14.69
C LEU A 107 9.16 20.42 -14.19
N TRP A 108 9.45 21.47 -14.96
CA TRP A 108 10.35 22.54 -14.51
C TRP A 108 9.82 23.29 -13.28
N ARG A 109 8.50 23.53 -13.21
CA ARG A 109 7.88 24.12 -12.01
C ARG A 109 8.03 23.20 -10.80
N ILE A 110 7.70 21.91 -10.94
CA ILE A 110 7.91 20.91 -9.87
C ILE A 110 9.37 20.93 -9.41
N TYR A 111 10.34 20.94 -10.32
CA TYR A 111 11.75 21.01 -9.97
C TYR A 111 12.10 22.28 -9.18
N GLN A 112 11.61 23.45 -9.63
CA GLN A 112 11.83 24.72 -8.95
C GLN A 112 11.19 24.74 -7.55
N ASP A 113 9.99 24.19 -7.41
CA ASP A 113 9.25 24.10 -6.14
C ASP A 113 10.00 23.19 -5.16
N TYR A 114 10.49 22.03 -5.60
CA TYR A 114 11.27 21.12 -4.76
C TYR A 114 12.64 21.70 -4.37
N ILE A 115 13.29 22.48 -5.24
CA ILE A 115 14.53 23.21 -4.88
C ILE A 115 14.25 24.25 -3.79
N LYS A 116 13.09 24.93 -3.86
CA LYS A 116 12.67 25.95 -2.89
C LYS A 116 12.02 25.37 -1.63
N LEU A 117 11.92 24.05 -1.52
CA LEU A 117 11.19 23.35 -0.46
C LEU A 117 9.70 23.72 -0.37
N ASN A 118 9.11 24.17 -1.47
CA ASN A 118 7.68 24.43 -1.61
C ASN A 118 6.95 23.15 -2.08
N ILE A 119 6.88 22.13 -1.24
CA ILE A 119 6.55 20.76 -1.64
C ILE A 119 5.07 20.37 -1.53
N SER A 120 4.13 21.32 -1.57
CA SER A 120 2.69 21.02 -1.45
C SER A 120 2.19 20.01 -2.51
N PRO A 121 1.34 19.03 -2.15
CA PRO A 121 0.71 18.82 -0.83
C PRO A 121 1.59 18.08 0.18
N ASP A 122 2.78 17.65 -0.22
CA ASP A 122 3.77 17.03 0.67
C ASP A 122 4.27 18.05 1.72
N GLN A 123 4.66 17.55 2.89
CA GLN A 123 5.18 18.35 3.98
C GLN A 123 6.51 17.78 4.48
N LEU A 124 7.39 18.65 4.99
CA LEU A 124 8.65 18.18 5.58
C LEU A 124 8.41 17.52 6.94
N MET A 125 9.16 16.45 7.19
CA MET A 125 9.08 15.68 8.42
C MET A 125 10.48 15.33 8.90
N GLU A 126 10.81 15.83 10.09
CA GLU A 126 12.01 15.53 10.86
C GLU A 126 11.69 15.70 12.35
N PRO A 127 12.41 15.01 13.26
CA PRO A 127 13.41 13.98 12.98
C PRO A 127 12.80 12.67 12.48
N THR A 128 13.62 11.80 11.91
CA THR A 128 13.22 10.46 11.50
C THR A 128 14.18 9.40 12.03
N LEU A 129 13.65 8.29 12.54
CA LEU A 129 14.40 7.18 13.12
C LEU A 129 13.78 5.85 12.70
N ILE A 130 14.64 4.86 12.44
CA ILE A 130 14.25 3.46 12.28
C ILE A 130 15.17 2.63 13.18
N GLU A 131 14.57 1.93 14.14
CA GLU A 131 15.24 0.95 14.99
C GLU A 131 14.91 -0.45 14.51
N LYS A 132 15.86 -1.36 14.69
CA LYS A 132 15.71 -2.78 14.44
C LYS A 132 15.90 -3.48 15.78
N ASP A 133 14.92 -4.28 16.19
CA ASP A 133 14.90 -5.10 17.41
C ASP A 133 14.73 -4.29 18.75
N PRO A 134 13.49 -3.91 19.14
CA PRO A 134 12.24 -4.11 18.40
C PRO A 134 12.15 -3.13 17.23
N THR A 135 11.41 -3.53 16.22
CA THR A 135 11.17 -2.68 15.06
C THR A 135 10.33 -1.46 15.43
N ARG A 136 10.92 -0.28 15.25
CA ARG A 136 10.25 1.01 15.46
C ARG A 136 10.55 1.96 14.31
N LEU A 137 9.50 2.54 13.75
CA LEU A 137 9.57 3.61 12.77
C LEU A 137 9.06 4.86 13.45
N ILE A 138 9.88 5.90 13.58
CA ILE A 138 9.50 7.17 14.23
C ILE A 138 9.74 8.30 13.23
N TYR A 139 8.66 8.88 12.76
CA TYR A 139 8.58 9.80 11.64
C TYR A 139 7.93 11.09 12.18
N ARG A 140 8.75 11.93 12.82
CA ARG A 140 8.34 13.05 13.69
C ARG A 140 7.51 12.58 14.89
N GLU A 141 6.22 12.89 14.95
CA GLU A 141 5.29 12.47 16.01
C GLU A 141 4.54 11.19 15.63
N ASN A 142 4.74 10.69 14.41
CA ASN A 142 4.07 9.50 13.90
C ASN A 142 4.96 8.28 14.11
N SER A 143 4.39 7.16 14.53
CA SER A 143 5.14 5.92 14.71
C SER A 143 4.41 4.66 14.29
N LEU A 144 5.20 3.64 13.95
CA LEU A 144 4.79 2.24 13.87
C LEU A 144 5.79 1.42 14.68
N GLU A 145 5.30 0.69 15.67
CA GLU A 145 6.15 0.01 16.65
C GLU A 145 5.63 -1.41 16.90
N PHE A 146 6.45 -2.41 16.68
CA PHE A 146 6.13 -3.77 17.08
C PHE A 146 6.26 -3.91 18.60
N ILE A 147 5.12 -4.14 19.26
CA ILE A 147 5.02 -4.31 20.72
C ILE A 147 5.51 -5.72 21.11
N ASP A 148 5.15 -6.71 20.29
CA ASP A 148 5.62 -8.09 20.40
C ASP A 148 5.87 -8.66 19.00
N GLU A 149 7.14 -8.72 18.60
CA GLU A 149 7.52 -9.20 17.27
C GLU A 149 7.23 -10.70 17.08
N LYS A 150 7.10 -11.48 18.16
CA LYS A 150 6.81 -12.93 18.06
C LYS A 150 5.36 -13.17 17.66
N SER A 151 4.42 -12.44 18.27
CA SER A 151 3.01 -12.47 17.86
C SER A 151 2.74 -11.62 16.62
N GLY A 152 3.62 -10.66 16.32
CA GLY A 152 3.41 -9.68 15.26
C GLY A 152 2.50 -8.53 15.69
N GLN A 153 2.21 -8.38 16.99
CA GLN A 153 1.42 -7.27 17.51
C GLN A 153 2.18 -5.94 17.37
N PHE A 154 1.52 -4.91 16.85
CA PHE A 154 2.12 -3.60 16.64
C PHE A 154 1.17 -2.45 16.96
N ASN A 155 1.72 -1.32 17.36
CA ASN A 155 1.03 -0.04 17.52
C ASN A 155 1.29 0.86 16.31
N VAL A 156 0.30 1.64 15.91
CA VAL A 156 0.46 2.76 14.99
C VAL A 156 -0.09 4.02 15.64
N HIS A 157 0.74 5.05 15.71
CA HIS A 157 0.39 6.37 16.23
C HIS A 157 0.55 7.42 15.13
N ILE A 158 -0.51 8.16 14.80
CA ILE A 158 -0.50 9.23 13.81
C ILE A 158 -1.03 10.50 14.45
N LYS A 159 -0.27 11.60 14.40
CA LYS A 159 -0.64 12.85 15.05
C LYS A 159 -0.39 14.05 14.15
N GLU A 160 -1.44 14.52 13.48
CA GLU A 160 -1.33 15.54 12.43
C GLU A 160 -2.55 16.47 12.33
N GLN A 161 -2.31 17.79 12.32
CA GLN A 161 -3.34 18.82 12.09
C GLN A 161 -4.66 18.60 12.89
N GLY A 162 -4.54 18.38 14.20
CA GLY A 162 -5.68 18.17 15.11
C GLY A 162 -6.33 16.78 15.04
N LEU A 163 -5.67 15.84 14.34
CA LEU A 163 -5.99 14.42 14.35
C LEU A 163 -4.95 13.69 15.20
N ASP A 164 -5.40 12.80 16.09
CA ASP A 164 -4.56 11.88 16.86
C ASP A 164 -5.17 10.47 16.72
N ILE A 165 -4.47 9.52 16.14
CA ILE A 165 -4.93 8.15 15.92
C ILE A 165 -3.93 7.22 16.59
N ASN A 166 -4.36 6.44 17.58
CA ASN A 166 -3.54 5.45 18.25
C ASN A 166 -4.23 4.08 18.15
N LEU A 167 -3.63 3.14 17.42
CA LEU A 167 -4.26 1.86 17.07
C LEU A 167 -3.31 0.69 17.31
N ILE A 168 -3.76 -0.28 18.10
CA ILE A 168 -3.07 -1.54 18.32
C ILE A 168 -3.66 -2.60 17.39
N PHE A 169 -2.80 -3.23 16.60
CA PHE A 169 -3.13 -4.33 15.70
C PHE A 169 -2.61 -5.63 16.29
N THR A 170 -3.51 -6.60 16.47
CA THR A 170 -3.18 -7.94 16.98
C THR A 170 -3.50 -8.98 15.91
N PRO A 171 -2.50 -9.62 15.28
CA PRO A 171 -2.74 -10.67 14.30
C PRO A 171 -3.57 -11.82 14.87
N THR A 172 -4.59 -12.23 14.13
CA THR A 172 -5.49 -13.34 14.54
C THR A 172 -5.02 -14.70 14.04
N LYS A 173 -4.02 -14.71 13.16
CA LYS A 173 -3.44 -15.90 12.55
C LYS A 173 -2.01 -15.65 12.05
N PRO A 174 -1.24 -16.70 11.71
CA PRO A 174 0.14 -16.55 11.27
C PRO A 174 0.31 -15.66 10.04
N ALA A 175 1.51 -15.10 9.86
CA ALA A 175 1.86 -14.32 8.69
C ALA A 175 1.70 -15.14 7.39
N ALA A 176 1.06 -14.53 6.40
CA ALA A 176 0.96 -15.06 5.06
C ALA A 176 2.23 -14.71 4.26
N LEU A 177 2.97 -15.73 3.82
CA LEU A 177 4.11 -15.57 2.92
C LEU A 177 3.62 -15.51 1.47
N ILE A 178 3.49 -14.29 0.93
CA ILE A 178 2.88 -14.07 -0.38
C ILE A 178 3.71 -14.77 -1.48
N GLY A 179 3.04 -15.44 -2.42
CA GLY A 179 3.71 -16.28 -3.42
C GLY A 179 4.19 -17.64 -2.89
N GLY A 180 3.81 -18.00 -1.65
CA GLY A 180 4.14 -19.28 -1.01
C GLY A 180 5.45 -19.28 -0.23
N ASP A 181 6.46 -18.54 -0.67
CA ASP A 181 7.76 -18.43 0.00
C ASP A 181 8.10 -17.01 0.47
N GLY A 182 7.19 -16.05 0.26
CA GLY A 182 7.36 -14.65 0.63
C GLY A 182 8.22 -13.89 -0.36
N LYS A 183 8.37 -14.38 -1.60
CA LYS A 183 9.08 -13.70 -2.69
C LYS A 183 8.30 -13.84 -4.01
N PRO A 184 7.11 -13.22 -4.12
CA PRO A 184 6.26 -13.35 -5.32
C PRO A 184 6.88 -12.71 -6.56
N ASP A 185 7.80 -11.75 -6.38
CA ASP A 185 8.51 -11.06 -7.45
C ASP A 185 9.94 -10.63 -7.02
N GLU A 186 10.42 -9.49 -7.50
CA GLU A 186 11.74 -8.93 -7.12
C GLU A 186 11.80 -8.58 -5.62
N LEU A 187 10.65 -8.31 -5.01
CA LEU A 187 10.50 -7.96 -3.59
C LEU A 187 10.13 -9.18 -2.74
N TYR A 188 10.59 -9.14 -1.51
CA TYR A 188 10.06 -9.98 -0.44
C TYR A 188 8.76 -9.38 0.06
N TYR A 189 7.83 -10.24 0.47
CA TYR A 189 6.48 -9.84 0.84
C TYR A 189 5.85 -10.84 1.81
N TYR A 190 5.49 -10.37 3.00
CA TYR A 190 4.54 -11.05 3.87
C TYR A 190 3.45 -10.10 4.37
N SER A 191 2.37 -10.70 4.86
CA SER A 191 1.21 -9.97 5.39
C SER A 191 0.70 -10.57 6.70
N PHE A 192 0.26 -9.73 7.64
CA PHE A 192 -0.74 -10.12 8.63
C PHE A 192 -2.11 -9.71 8.08
N THR A 193 -2.77 -10.64 7.38
CA THR A 193 -3.98 -10.36 6.57
C THR A 193 -5.22 -10.06 7.41
N ASN A 194 -5.22 -10.45 8.69
CA ASN A 194 -6.33 -10.22 9.59
C ASN A 194 -5.86 -9.94 11.01
N ASN A 195 -6.11 -8.72 11.47
CA ASN A 195 -5.77 -8.22 12.78
C ASN A 195 -7.03 -7.75 13.48
N GLU A 196 -7.18 -8.07 14.76
CA GLU A 196 -8.08 -7.31 15.63
C GLU A 196 -7.44 -5.95 15.91
N VAL A 197 -8.21 -4.88 15.73
CA VAL A 197 -7.70 -3.50 15.88
C VAL A 197 -8.50 -2.79 16.94
N HIS A 198 -7.83 -2.22 17.95
CA HIS A 198 -8.45 -1.46 19.04
C HIS A 198 -7.63 -0.19 19.30
N GLY A 199 -8.28 0.87 19.74
CA GLY A 199 -7.57 2.11 20.08
C GLY A 199 -8.50 3.33 20.18
N SER A 200 -7.95 4.50 19.87
CA SER A 200 -8.71 5.75 19.87
C SER A 200 -8.38 6.65 18.68
N ILE A 201 -9.36 7.49 18.32
CA ILE A 201 -9.21 8.56 17.35
C ILE A 201 -9.69 9.86 17.99
N VAL A 202 -8.82 10.86 18.05
CA VAL A 202 -9.15 12.23 18.44
C VAL A 202 -9.29 13.08 17.18
N LYS A 203 -10.47 13.68 16.98
CA LYS A 203 -10.72 14.63 15.89
C LYS A 203 -11.48 15.83 16.44
N ASN A 204 -11.04 17.04 16.13
CA ASN A 204 -11.66 18.28 16.61
C ASN A 204 -11.80 18.31 18.15
N ASN A 205 -10.78 17.83 18.87
CA ASN A 205 -10.76 17.68 20.34
C ASN A 205 -11.82 16.73 20.92
N LEU A 206 -12.44 15.88 20.10
CA LEU A 206 -13.32 14.81 20.53
C LEU A 206 -12.61 13.47 20.35
N GLU A 207 -12.43 12.76 21.45
CA GLU A 207 -11.87 11.40 21.46
C GLU A 207 -12.99 10.37 21.31
N GLU A 208 -12.79 9.41 20.42
CA GLU A 208 -13.67 8.27 20.20
C GLU A 208 -12.87 6.98 20.32
N ASN A 209 -13.37 6.03 21.13
CA ASN A 209 -12.77 4.69 21.19
C ASN A 209 -13.25 3.90 19.99
N VAL A 210 -12.32 3.21 19.34
CA VAL A 210 -12.57 2.49 18.10
C VAL A 210 -12.14 1.03 18.22
N SER A 211 -12.86 0.16 17.53
CA SER A 211 -12.50 -1.25 17.37
C SER A 211 -12.86 -1.74 15.97
N GLY A 212 -12.20 -2.78 15.49
CA GLY A 212 -12.51 -3.35 14.19
C GLY A 212 -11.46 -4.34 13.70
N SER A 213 -11.27 -4.38 12.38
CA SER A 213 -10.36 -5.31 11.73
C SER A 213 -9.35 -4.58 10.84
N GLY A 214 -8.15 -5.11 10.76
CA GLY A 214 -7.08 -4.49 10.00
C GLY A 214 -6.17 -5.47 9.29
N TRP A 215 -5.26 -4.90 8.52
CA TRP A 215 -4.34 -5.57 7.62
C TRP A 215 -2.98 -4.94 7.77
N PHE A 216 -1.93 -5.74 7.61
CA PHE A 216 -0.55 -5.27 7.55
C PHE A 216 0.20 -5.98 6.43
N ASP A 217 0.99 -5.21 5.69
CA ASP A 217 1.97 -5.67 4.71
C ASP A 217 3.35 -5.12 5.04
N HIS A 218 4.37 -5.96 4.84
CA HIS A 218 5.75 -5.52 4.77
C HIS A 218 6.37 -6.04 3.49
N GLN A 219 6.90 -5.11 2.68
CA GLN A 219 7.59 -5.43 1.43
C GLN A 219 8.93 -4.74 1.38
N TRP A 220 9.95 -5.48 0.90
CA TRP A 220 11.30 -4.94 0.75
C TRP A 220 12.05 -5.64 -0.36
N GLY A 221 12.99 -4.94 -0.97
CA GLY A 221 13.92 -5.58 -1.90
C GLY A 221 14.61 -4.58 -2.80
N PHE A 222 15.05 -5.09 -3.94
CA PHE A 222 15.69 -4.28 -4.97
C PHE A 222 14.72 -4.04 -6.11
N SER A 223 14.03 -2.90 -6.09
CA SER A 223 13.19 -2.48 -7.22
C SER A 223 14.05 -1.71 -8.23
N LYS A 224 14.07 -2.19 -9.48
CA LYS A 224 14.59 -1.42 -10.63
C LYS A 224 13.73 -0.17 -10.92
N GLY A 225 12.59 -0.03 -10.24
CA GLY A 225 11.52 0.93 -10.50
C GLY A 225 11.57 2.26 -9.75
N LEU A 226 12.68 2.66 -9.11
CA LEU A 226 12.78 4.02 -8.56
C LEU A 226 12.61 5.11 -9.66
N ILE A 227 12.85 4.73 -10.92
CA ILE A 227 12.26 5.38 -12.10
C ILE A 227 10.99 4.61 -12.48
N ILE A 228 9.84 5.26 -12.33
CA ILE A 228 8.55 4.58 -12.40
C ILE A 228 8.15 4.37 -13.86
N LYS A 229 8.38 3.15 -14.36
CA LYS A 229 7.95 2.68 -15.68
C LYS A 229 6.73 1.77 -15.61
N THR A 230 6.44 1.27 -14.42
CA THR A 230 5.41 0.27 -14.12
C THR A 230 4.61 0.77 -12.93
N GLY A 231 3.28 0.71 -13.04
CA GLY A 231 2.33 0.85 -11.93
C GLY A 231 1.73 -0.51 -11.61
N TRP A 232 0.74 -0.55 -10.72
CA TRP A 232 0.08 -1.80 -10.34
C TRP A 232 -1.37 -1.57 -9.94
N ASN A 233 -2.14 -2.66 -9.97
CA ASN A 233 -3.43 -2.78 -9.32
C ASN A 233 -3.24 -3.79 -8.19
N TRP A 234 -3.61 -3.43 -6.97
CA TRP A 234 -3.50 -4.30 -5.80
C TRP A 234 -4.82 -4.30 -5.02
N PHE A 235 -5.17 -5.45 -4.46
CA PHE A 235 -6.39 -5.67 -3.69
C PHE A 235 -6.08 -6.56 -2.48
N GLY A 236 -6.26 -6.03 -1.28
CA GLY A 236 -6.22 -6.78 -0.02
C GLY A 236 -7.63 -6.89 0.56
N LEU A 237 -8.18 -8.11 0.59
CA LEU A 237 -9.61 -8.33 0.81
C LEU A 237 -9.83 -9.29 1.97
N GLN A 238 -10.63 -8.88 2.95
CA GLN A 238 -11.08 -9.68 4.09
C GLN A 238 -12.51 -10.15 3.85
N LEU A 239 -12.72 -11.47 3.76
CA LEU A 239 -14.04 -12.07 3.54
C LEU A 239 -14.71 -12.38 4.88
N ASP A 240 -16.04 -12.27 4.91
CA ASP A 240 -16.87 -12.48 6.12
C ASP A 240 -16.79 -13.92 6.65
N ASP A 241 -16.29 -14.87 5.85
CA ASP A 241 -16.07 -16.24 6.30
C ASP A 241 -14.69 -16.46 6.93
N GLY A 242 -13.85 -15.43 7.09
CA GLY A 242 -12.55 -15.49 7.74
C GLY A 242 -11.38 -15.88 6.81
N ARG A 243 -11.64 -15.96 5.50
CA ARG A 243 -10.61 -16.08 4.47
C ARG A 243 -10.20 -14.70 3.96
N GLU A 244 -9.01 -14.58 3.40
CA GLU A 244 -8.58 -13.35 2.73
C GLU A 244 -8.02 -13.63 1.34
N LEU A 245 -8.03 -12.58 0.51
CA LEU A 245 -7.42 -12.59 -0.81
C LEU A 245 -6.42 -11.45 -0.94
N VAL A 246 -5.23 -11.77 -1.44
CA VAL A 246 -4.28 -10.78 -1.98
C VAL A 246 -4.23 -10.97 -3.48
N ILE A 247 -4.67 -9.96 -4.23
CA ILE A 247 -4.69 -10.00 -5.69
C ILE A 247 -3.90 -8.82 -6.22
N ASN A 248 -3.03 -9.05 -7.19
CA ASN A 248 -2.33 -7.97 -7.86
C ASN A 248 -2.05 -8.26 -9.35
N GLU A 249 -1.74 -7.21 -10.08
CA GLU A 249 -1.09 -7.26 -11.39
C GLU A 249 -0.28 -5.99 -11.60
N PHE A 250 0.78 -6.09 -12.41
CA PHE A 250 1.53 -4.94 -12.85
C PHE A 250 0.91 -4.31 -14.09
N ARG A 251 1.18 -3.03 -14.30
CA ARG A 251 0.69 -2.24 -15.43
C ARG A 251 1.81 -1.42 -16.05
N SER A 252 2.02 -1.56 -17.35
CA SER A 252 2.93 -0.70 -18.08
C SER A 252 2.36 0.72 -18.15
N ILE A 253 3.12 1.71 -17.69
CA ILE A 253 2.67 3.11 -17.73
C ILE A 253 2.65 3.66 -19.16
N LYS A 254 3.55 3.14 -20.02
CA LYS A 254 3.64 3.51 -21.44
C LYS A 254 2.44 2.99 -22.24
N THR A 255 2.13 1.69 -22.12
CA THR A 255 1.14 1.04 -23.00
C THR A 255 -0.23 0.85 -22.33
N GLY A 256 -0.29 0.95 -21.00
CA GLY A 256 -1.47 0.61 -20.21
C GLY A 256 -1.77 -0.88 -20.10
N LYS A 257 -0.97 -1.76 -20.74
CA LYS A 257 -1.14 -3.21 -20.67
C LYS A 257 -0.77 -3.73 -19.29
N THR A 258 -1.55 -4.69 -18.79
CA THR A 258 -1.27 -5.38 -17.52
C THR A 258 -0.52 -6.69 -17.75
N PHE A 259 0.21 -7.15 -16.74
CA PHE A 259 1.04 -8.36 -16.80
C PHE A 259 1.33 -8.93 -15.41
N SER A 260 1.77 -10.19 -15.38
CA SER A 260 2.10 -10.96 -14.15
C SER A 260 1.02 -10.87 -13.07
N PRO A 261 -0.22 -11.29 -13.36
CA PRO A 261 -1.25 -11.29 -12.34
C PRO A 261 -0.98 -12.40 -11.33
N LEU A 262 -1.35 -12.16 -10.07
CA LEU A 262 -1.18 -13.08 -8.95
C LEU A 262 -2.40 -12.99 -8.03
N ALA A 263 -2.90 -14.14 -7.58
CA ALA A 263 -3.87 -14.21 -6.50
C ALA A 263 -3.37 -15.19 -5.43
N ASN A 264 -3.48 -14.77 -4.16
CA ASN A 264 -3.24 -15.61 -2.99
C ASN A 264 -4.57 -15.74 -2.24
N LEU A 265 -4.94 -16.96 -1.89
CA LEU A 265 -6.04 -17.27 -0.98
C LEU A 265 -5.44 -17.72 0.34
N ILE A 266 -5.75 -16.96 1.40
CA ILE A 266 -5.36 -17.24 2.76
C ILE A 266 -6.57 -17.84 3.47
N GLU A 267 -6.44 -19.09 3.89
CA GLU A 267 -7.50 -19.81 4.59
C GLU A 267 -7.62 -19.35 6.05
N LYS A 268 -8.67 -19.82 6.73
CA LYS A 268 -8.94 -19.42 8.13
C LYS A 268 -7.83 -19.83 9.10
N ASP A 269 -7.15 -20.94 8.80
CA ASP A 269 -6.03 -21.47 9.57
C ASP A 269 -4.68 -20.80 9.22
N GLY A 270 -4.67 -19.87 8.27
CA GLY A 270 -3.47 -19.19 7.78
C GLY A 270 -2.75 -19.96 6.66
N SER A 271 -3.22 -21.14 6.25
CA SER A 271 -2.66 -21.83 5.08
C SER A 271 -2.89 -21.02 3.81
N LEU A 272 -1.91 -21.01 2.92
CA LEU A 272 -1.90 -20.17 1.73
C LEU A 272 -1.85 -21.02 0.46
N LYS A 273 -2.71 -20.69 -0.50
CA LYS A 273 -2.65 -21.17 -1.89
C LYS A 273 -2.49 -19.96 -2.81
N PHE A 274 -1.72 -20.08 -3.88
CA PHE A 274 -1.58 -18.99 -4.86
C PHE A 274 -1.66 -19.50 -6.29
N THR A 275 -2.00 -18.59 -7.20
CA THR A 275 -2.06 -18.87 -8.64
C THR A 275 -1.76 -17.62 -9.45
N THR A 276 -1.19 -17.80 -10.64
CA THR A 276 -1.02 -16.75 -11.66
C THR A 276 -2.10 -16.83 -12.75
N ASN A 277 -2.97 -17.83 -12.71
CA ASN A 277 -4.11 -17.96 -13.61
C ASN A 277 -5.27 -17.07 -13.13
N VAL A 278 -5.12 -15.76 -13.35
CA VAL A 278 -6.05 -14.75 -12.87
C VAL A 278 -6.42 -13.79 -14.01
N CYS A 279 -7.71 -13.52 -14.16
CA CYS A 279 -8.20 -12.55 -15.15
C CYS A 279 -8.84 -11.36 -14.44
N ILE A 280 -8.14 -10.23 -14.41
CA ILE A 280 -8.56 -8.99 -13.76
C ILE A 280 -9.16 -8.05 -14.82
N LYS A 281 -10.42 -7.64 -14.65
CA LYS A 281 -11.11 -6.75 -15.60
C LYS A 281 -11.80 -5.58 -14.90
N PRO A 282 -11.47 -4.32 -15.27
CA PRO A 282 -12.23 -3.16 -14.82
C PRO A 282 -13.61 -3.16 -15.49
N ARG A 283 -14.62 -2.65 -14.78
CA ARG A 283 -16.01 -2.59 -15.24
C ARG A 283 -16.54 -1.18 -15.41
N SER A 284 -15.93 -0.22 -14.75
CA SER A 284 -16.24 1.19 -14.87
C SER A 284 -14.98 2.04 -14.65
N PHE A 285 -15.11 3.35 -14.78
CA PHE A 285 -14.02 4.28 -14.57
C PHE A 285 -14.55 5.54 -13.90
N TRP A 286 -13.73 6.17 -13.07
CA TRP A 286 -13.97 7.48 -12.48
C TRP A 286 -12.83 8.42 -12.86
N LYS A 287 -13.18 9.66 -13.19
CA LYS A 287 -12.21 10.69 -13.51
C LYS A 287 -12.09 11.63 -12.32
N SER A 288 -10.88 11.78 -11.79
CA SER A 288 -10.62 12.72 -10.71
C SER A 288 -10.93 14.16 -11.14
N PRO A 289 -11.75 14.91 -10.38
CA PRO A 289 -11.93 16.33 -10.62
C PRO A 289 -10.66 17.14 -10.29
N ASP A 290 -9.80 16.64 -9.38
CA ASP A 290 -8.62 17.34 -8.89
C ASP A 290 -7.44 17.21 -9.86
N THR A 291 -7.19 16.01 -10.38
CA THR A 291 -6.03 15.71 -11.24
C THR A 291 -6.40 15.47 -12.70
N GLY A 292 -7.68 15.22 -12.99
CA GLY A 292 -8.15 14.80 -14.32
C GLY A 292 -7.82 13.34 -14.68
N VAL A 293 -7.21 12.59 -13.77
CA VAL A 293 -6.76 11.20 -13.99
C VAL A 293 -7.97 10.26 -14.03
N VAL A 294 -7.95 9.28 -14.93
CA VAL A 294 -9.01 8.29 -15.06
C VAL A 294 -8.57 6.99 -14.37
N TYR A 295 -9.26 6.63 -13.30
CA TYR A 295 -9.03 5.41 -12.53
C TYR A 295 -10.10 4.37 -12.86
N PRO A 296 -9.72 3.11 -13.11
CA PRO A 296 -10.68 2.02 -13.14
C PRO A 296 -11.37 1.86 -11.78
N GLN A 297 -12.67 1.68 -11.83
CA GLN A 297 -13.54 1.44 -10.70
C GLN A 297 -14.38 0.21 -10.99
N ASN A 298 -14.86 -0.46 -9.94
CA ASN A 298 -15.62 -1.70 -10.05
C ASN A 298 -14.88 -2.78 -10.84
N TRP A 299 -14.49 -3.86 -10.18
CA TRP A 299 -13.68 -4.91 -10.78
C TRP A 299 -14.42 -6.22 -10.82
N SER A 300 -14.09 -7.03 -11.81
CA SER A 300 -14.46 -8.44 -11.86
C SER A 300 -13.20 -9.23 -12.10
N ILE A 301 -12.89 -10.11 -11.16
CA ILE A 301 -11.68 -10.91 -11.15
C ILE A 301 -12.11 -12.38 -11.16
N LEU A 302 -11.67 -13.11 -12.18
CA LEU A 302 -11.87 -14.54 -12.26
C LEU A 302 -10.60 -15.26 -11.83
N ILE A 303 -10.73 -16.18 -10.87
CA ILE A 303 -9.65 -17.04 -10.38
C ILE A 303 -10.11 -18.49 -10.52
N PRO A 304 -9.91 -19.13 -11.70
CA PRO A 304 -10.44 -20.46 -11.99
C PRO A 304 -9.99 -21.54 -11.00
N GLU A 305 -8.72 -21.51 -10.58
CA GLU A 305 -8.17 -22.51 -9.65
C GLU A 305 -8.77 -22.45 -8.25
N PHE A 306 -9.33 -21.31 -7.86
CA PHE A 306 -10.10 -21.16 -6.62
C PHE A 306 -11.61 -21.29 -6.86
N SER A 307 -12.05 -21.50 -8.11
CA SER A 307 -13.46 -21.49 -8.49
C SER A 307 -14.20 -20.20 -8.09
N MET A 308 -13.48 -19.06 -8.06
CA MET A 308 -13.97 -17.78 -7.57
C MET A 308 -14.16 -16.76 -8.68
N ASN A 309 -15.30 -16.07 -8.65
CA ASN A 309 -15.52 -14.81 -9.33
C ASN A 309 -15.71 -13.70 -8.28
N VAL A 310 -14.72 -12.82 -8.20
CA VAL A 310 -14.62 -11.75 -7.21
C VAL A 310 -15.07 -10.45 -7.87
N LYS A 311 -16.03 -9.77 -7.23
CA LYS A 311 -16.43 -8.40 -7.60
C LYS A 311 -16.02 -7.45 -6.51
N ILE A 312 -15.34 -6.37 -6.88
CA ILE A 312 -14.83 -5.37 -5.95
C ILE A 312 -15.40 -4.02 -6.35
N SER A 313 -15.94 -3.27 -5.41
CA SER A 313 -16.53 -1.95 -5.64
C SER A 313 -16.00 -0.97 -4.59
N PRO A 314 -15.51 0.22 -4.98
CA PRO A 314 -15.11 1.24 -4.01
C PRO A 314 -16.32 1.60 -3.13
N ASN A 315 -16.09 1.95 -1.86
CA ASN A 315 -17.17 2.46 -1.02
C ASN A 315 -17.76 3.77 -1.57
N PHE A 316 -16.88 4.63 -2.10
CA PHE A 316 -17.21 5.82 -2.89
C PHE A 316 -16.02 6.16 -3.82
N PRO A 317 -16.25 6.86 -4.94
CA PRO A 317 -15.23 7.00 -5.98
C PRO A 317 -14.08 7.94 -5.63
N GLU A 318 -14.33 9.01 -4.88
CA GLU A 318 -13.36 10.06 -4.53
C GLU A 318 -12.36 9.58 -3.46
N GLN A 319 -11.50 8.62 -3.78
CA GLN A 319 -10.43 8.10 -2.90
C GLN A 319 -9.03 8.22 -3.55
N GLU A 320 -8.83 9.24 -4.39
CA GLU A 320 -7.50 9.60 -4.88
C GLU A 320 -6.68 10.28 -3.77
N MET A 321 -5.42 9.86 -3.65
CA MET A 321 -4.42 10.46 -2.77
C MET A 321 -3.26 11.06 -3.57
N PRO A 322 -3.01 12.37 -3.43
CA PRO A 322 -1.80 12.98 -3.95
C PRO A 322 -0.56 12.37 -3.28
N VAL A 323 0.45 12.04 -4.08
CA VAL A 323 1.72 11.51 -3.59
C VAL A 323 2.88 12.18 -4.30
N VAL A 324 4.05 12.01 -3.72
CA VAL A 324 5.31 12.58 -4.20
C VAL A 324 5.58 12.27 -5.68
N PHE A 325 6.26 13.18 -6.35
CA PHE A 325 6.76 12.97 -7.71
C PHE A 325 7.65 11.70 -7.76
N PRO A 326 7.58 10.84 -8.81
CA PRO A 326 6.91 11.03 -10.11
C PRO A 326 5.44 10.62 -10.18
N LEU A 327 4.93 9.90 -9.17
CA LEU A 327 3.59 9.32 -9.22
C LEU A 327 2.48 10.38 -9.32
N GLN A 328 2.67 11.53 -8.66
CA GLN A 328 1.73 12.66 -8.53
C GLN A 328 0.45 12.31 -7.74
N ALA A 329 -0.15 11.16 -8.00
CA ALA A 329 -1.28 10.63 -7.25
C ALA A 329 -1.43 9.11 -7.43
N ILE A 330 -2.01 8.48 -6.42
CA ILE A 330 -2.48 7.09 -6.46
C ILE A 330 -3.96 7.08 -6.09
N TRP A 331 -4.67 6.02 -6.45
CA TRP A 331 -6.00 5.78 -5.88
C TRP A 331 -5.84 4.73 -4.81
N GLU A 332 -6.20 5.05 -3.57
CA GLU A 332 -5.98 4.19 -2.42
C GLU A 332 -7.21 4.29 -1.52
N GLY A 333 -8.03 3.25 -1.54
CA GLY A 333 -9.37 3.40 -1.00
C GLY A 333 -10.02 2.12 -0.52
N ALA A 334 -10.90 2.31 0.45
CA ALA A 334 -11.79 1.31 0.98
C ALA A 334 -12.76 0.82 -0.10
N CYS A 335 -12.93 -0.49 -0.13
CA CYS A 335 -13.82 -1.19 -1.04
C CYS A 335 -14.62 -2.30 -0.34
N SER A 336 -15.74 -2.65 -0.95
CA SER A 336 -16.52 -3.84 -0.63
C SER A 336 -16.21 -4.93 -1.65
N VAL A 337 -16.28 -6.19 -1.19
CA VAL A 337 -16.08 -7.36 -2.05
C VAL A 337 -17.27 -8.30 -1.96
N SER A 338 -17.60 -8.92 -3.09
CA SER A 338 -18.47 -10.11 -3.15
C SER A 338 -17.80 -11.20 -3.97
N VAL A 339 -17.75 -12.40 -3.41
CA VAL A 339 -17.16 -13.59 -4.03
C VAL A 339 -18.27 -14.58 -4.32
N ARG A 340 -18.38 -14.97 -5.59
CA ARG A 340 -19.18 -16.10 -6.02
C ARG A 340 -18.24 -17.29 -6.23
N GLU A 341 -18.37 -18.31 -5.39
CA GLU A 341 -17.54 -19.51 -5.39
C GLU A 341 -18.38 -20.72 -5.83
N ALA A 342 -17.94 -21.45 -6.84
CA ALA A 342 -18.57 -22.70 -7.25
C ALA A 342 -18.04 -23.87 -6.39
N LEU A 343 -18.94 -24.62 -5.76
CA LEU A 343 -18.61 -25.74 -4.89
C LEU A 343 -18.69 -27.09 -5.63
N PRO A 344 -18.01 -28.15 -5.14
CA PRO A 344 -18.01 -29.47 -5.79
C PRO A 344 -19.39 -30.11 -5.98
N ASN A 345 -20.38 -29.71 -5.19
CA ASN A 345 -21.77 -30.17 -5.29
C ASN A 345 -22.61 -29.35 -6.29
N ASN A 346 -21.98 -28.58 -7.18
CA ASN A 346 -22.59 -27.64 -8.13
C ASN A 346 -23.40 -26.49 -7.49
N SER A 347 -23.37 -26.34 -6.16
CA SER A 347 -23.95 -25.18 -5.50
C SER A 347 -23.00 -23.98 -5.58
N ILE A 348 -23.55 -22.79 -5.32
CA ILE A 348 -22.80 -21.53 -5.34
C ILE A 348 -22.80 -20.96 -3.93
N LYS A 349 -21.61 -20.70 -3.41
CA LYS A 349 -21.43 -19.93 -2.18
C LYS A 349 -21.21 -18.46 -2.51
N LEU A 350 -22.01 -17.60 -1.91
CA LEU A 350 -21.83 -16.16 -1.99
C LEU A 350 -21.23 -15.68 -0.66
N THR A 351 -20.06 -15.05 -0.72
CA THR A 351 -19.38 -14.49 0.45
C THR A 351 -19.19 -13.00 0.23
N ARG A 352 -19.48 -12.18 1.23
CA ARG A 352 -19.21 -10.74 1.19
C ARG A 352 -17.94 -10.44 1.99
N GLY A 353 -17.50 -9.19 1.94
CA GLY A 353 -16.36 -8.74 2.70
C GLY A 353 -16.03 -7.28 2.41
N LYS A 354 -14.88 -6.85 2.91
CA LYS A 354 -14.34 -5.51 2.79
C LYS A 354 -12.84 -5.57 2.54
N GLY A 355 -12.24 -4.48 2.08
CA GLY A 355 -10.80 -4.45 1.83
C GLY A 355 -10.33 -3.12 1.29
N PHE A 356 -9.07 -3.06 0.93
CA PHE A 356 -8.50 -1.91 0.23
C PHE A 356 -8.10 -2.27 -1.19
N MET A 357 -8.20 -1.27 -2.05
CA MET A 357 -7.70 -1.31 -3.41
C MET A 357 -6.70 -0.17 -3.60
N GLU A 358 -5.56 -0.48 -4.18
CA GLU A 358 -4.49 0.46 -4.50
C GLU A 358 -4.20 0.44 -6.01
N LEU A 359 -4.28 1.61 -6.66
CA LEU A 359 -4.07 1.78 -8.09
C LEU A 359 -2.96 2.81 -8.33
N VAL A 360 -1.81 2.32 -8.76
CA VAL A 360 -0.58 3.12 -8.88
C VAL A 360 -0.18 3.32 -10.34
N GLY A 361 0.37 4.49 -10.65
CA GLY A 361 0.92 4.81 -11.97
C GLY A 361 -0.11 5.29 -13.00
N TYR A 362 -1.34 5.60 -12.58
CA TYR A 362 -2.39 6.21 -13.42
C TYR A 362 -2.17 7.71 -13.63
N ALA A 363 -1.77 8.42 -12.56
CA ALA A 363 -1.45 9.84 -12.58
C ALA A 363 -0.02 10.15 -13.04
N ASN A 364 0.79 9.12 -13.33
CA ASN A 364 2.22 9.28 -13.56
C ASN A 364 2.50 10.23 -14.72
N PHE A 365 3.62 10.92 -14.60
CA PHE A 365 4.07 11.90 -15.57
C PHE A 365 4.34 11.25 -16.93
N LYS A 366 3.57 11.65 -17.94
CA LYS A 366 3.75 11.20 -19.32
C LYS A 366 4.60 12.19 -20.09
N CYS A 367 5.78 11.77 -20.50
CA CYS A 367 6.45 12.43 -21.61
C CYS A 367 5.67 12.13 -22.88
N LYS A 368 5.03 13.14 -23.47
CA LYS A 368 4.65 13.05 -24.88
C LYS A 368 5.96 12.97 -25.65
N THR A 369 6.34 11.77 -26.08
CA THR A 369 7.25 11.66 -27.21
C THR A 369 6.51 12.32 -28.37
N THR A 370 7.11 13.35 -28.97
CA THR A 370 6.71 13.83 -30.28
C THR A 370 6.68 12.60 -31.20
N GLU A 371 5.49 12.20 -31.63
CA GLU A 371 5.32 11.29 -32.77
C GLU A 371 5.71 12.01 -34.06
#